data_AF-A0A975HVD1-F1
#
_entry.id   AF-A0A975HVD1-F1
#
_cell.length_a   1.000
_cell.length_b   1.000
_cell.length_c   1.000
_cell.angle_alpha   90.00
_cell.angle_beta   90.00
_cell.angle_gamma   90.00
#
_symmetry.space_group_name_H-M   'P 1'
#
loop_
_entity.id
_entity.type
_entity.pdbx_description
1 polymer ?
#
loop_
_entity_poly.entity_id
_entity_poly.type
_entity_poly.pdbx_seq_one_letter_code
_entity_poly.pdbx_strand_id
1 'polypeptide(L)'
;MNIRKLVTWLAGASALVLAACGGGGSSGGIGGTGGGGIGGTGVAYGTITAFGSVWVNGVEYSTSNTTFKTDDNPNGGGSQNDLRVGMVVQVDGSISGATASTITVDESIKGFVEQVIDANRMVVMGQTVQIDNLTKFDNNVVPVQGDRVNVYGLVAGDGLISAGFIEKKTTAPTPPFAVKGVVKNQNTAAQTFQVGTLTVQYAGATVGDMPAGSWNGLQVDVKGTACSGAAPVCGTLTASKVEPAGLKVTSISQAEIEGIVSAVTASGFTIGNQVVATTGSTRYEGGVFGDIAVGTKLEAEGSISGGVLTATKVSFRDAIRLEGDIATFNAGTGNLTLTGLPGITVNVTSITELKNVGSIGALAVGNHLRIRGKLGSNGSVGASQLEVRSADNRIELQAPASAVTPETSVTLLGITVSTTSVSSYQDLSDAQISRAAFFAAAKVNTLIKARGRLSSGTVTWEELQLEN
;
A
#
# COMPACT_ATOMS: atom_id res chain seq x y z
N MET A 1 6.63 -24.86 79.95
CA MET A 1 6.69 -23.48 79.43
C MET A 1 5.60 -23.31 78.39
N ASN A 2 4.75 -22.30 78.55
CA ASN A 2 3.58 -21.92 77.72
C ASN A 2 2.52 -23.00 77.40
N ILE A 3 1.39 -22.84 78.08
CA ILE A 3 0.15 -23.62 78.06
C ILE A 3 -0.92 -22.80 77.30
N ARG A 4 -1.87 -23.44 76.61
CA ARG A 4 -3.36 -23.19 76.59
C ARG A 4 -3.96 -23.75 75.28
N LYS A 5 -5.07 -24.53 75.27
CA LYS A 5 -6.46 -24.30 75.80
C LYS A 5 -7.13 -23.13 75.05
N LEU A 6 -8.42 -23.11 74.66
CA LEU A 6 -9.63 -23.97 74.84
C LEU A 6 -10.58 -23.58 73.64
N VAL A 7 -11.34 -24.48 72.98
CA VAL A 7 -12.78 -24.81 73.18
C VAL A 7 -13.85 -23.79 72.70
N THR A 8 -14.83 -24.32 71.94
CA THR A 8 -16.21 -23.88 71.60
C THR A 8 -16.53 -22.53 70.92
N TRP A 9 -17.23 -22.64 69.77
CA TRP A 9 -18.61 -22.17 69.53
C TRP A 9 -19.23 -21.18 70.54
N LEU A 10 -19.75 -20.04 70.09
CA LEU A 10 -21.20 -19.83 69.83
C LEU A 10 -21.45 -18.48 69.10
N ALA A 11 -22.69 -18.28 68.62
CA ALA A 11 -23.10 -17.12 67.84
C ALA A 11 -23.83 -16.03 68.67
N GLY A 12 -23.86 -14.82 68.13
CA GLY A 12 -24.60 -13.64 68.60
C GLY A 12 -24.20 -12.43 67.75
N ALA A 13 -24.92 -11.94 66.73
CA ALA A 13 -26.36 -11.79 66.44
C ALA A 13 -27.02 -10.55 67.10
N SER A 14 -26.98 -9.41 66.39
CA SER A 14 -27.99 -8.33 66.31
C SER A 14 -27.47 -7.31 65.26
N ALA A 15 -28.14 -7.04 64.14
CA ALA A 15 -29.35 -6.19 63.97
C ALA A 15 -29.03 -4.71 64.30
N LEU A 16 -29.35 -3.65 63.54
CA LEU A 16 -30.36 -3.33 62.49
C LEU A 16 -29.73 -2.28 61.49
N VAL A 17 -30.27 -1.92 60.30
CA VAL A 17 -31.23 -2.46 59.30
C VAL A 17 -31.26 -1.54 58.04
N LEU A 18 -32.02 -1.89 56.99
CA LEU A 18 -32.50 -1.08 55.84
C LEU A 18 -31.55 -0.71 54.66
N ALA A 19 -31.79 -1.42 53.55
CA ALA A 19 -32.09 -0.92 52.20
C ALA A 19 -31.11 -0.01 51.41
N ALA A 20 -30.55 -0.57 50.32
CA ALA A 20 -30.84 -0.09 48.95
C ALA A 20 -30.46 -1.10 47.84
N CYS A 21 -31.43 -1.35 46.96
CA CYS A 21 -31.34 -1.63 45.51
C CYS A 21 -30.13 -2.39 44.88
N GLY A 22 -30.40 -3.59 44.36
CA GLY A 22 -30.21 -3.91 42.93
C GLY A 22 -28.84 -4.42 42.43
N GLY A 23 -28.82 -5.63 41.83
CA GLY A 23 -27.73 -6.08 40.94
C GLY A 23 -27.26 -7.53 41.08
N GLY A 24 -28.12 -8.52 40.81
CA GLY A 24 -27.67 -9.90 40.51
C GLY A 24 -27.29 -10.05 39.04
N GLY A 25 -26.63 -11.11 38.58
CA GLY A 25 -26.07 -12.26 39.31
C GLY A 25 -25.40 -13.25 38.35
N SER A 26 -24.45 -14.02 38.88
CA SER A 26 -23.81 -15.25 38.37
C SER A 26 -23.98 -15.70 36.91
N SER A 27 -22.84 -15.95 36.25
CA SER A 27 -22.57 -17.30 35.71
C SER A 27 -21.07 -17.59 35.63
N GLY A 28 -20.70 -18.85 35.80
CA GLY A 28 -19.34 -19.36 35.62
C GLY A 28 -19.33 -20.55 34.68
N GLY A 29 -18.17 -20.84 34.10
CA GLY A 29 -17.99 -21.85 33.04
C GLY A 29 -17.51 -21.19 31.74
N ILE A 30 -16.71 -21.84 30.89
CA ILE A 30 -16.11 -23.18 30.93
C ILE A 30 -14.85 -23.15 30.06
N GLY A 31 -13.82 -23.91 30.41
CA GLY A 31 -12.71 -24.18 29.49
C GLY A 31 -13.18 -25.13 28.39
N GLY A 32 -12.92 -24.80 27.13
CA GLY A 32 -13.30 -25.61 25.97
C GLY A 32 -12.16 -25.72 24.96
N THR A 33 -11.61 -26.93 24.82
CA THR A 33 -10.72 -27.30 23.72
C THR A 33 -11.54 -27.88 22.56
N GLY A 34 -11.39 -27.31 21.37
CA GLY A 34 -11.68 -27.99 20.10
C GLY A 34 -12.83 -27.43 19.25
N GLY A 35 -12.68 -27.58 17.92
CA GLY A 35 -13.79 -27.51 16.96
C GLY A 35 -13.80 -26.26 16.07
N GLY A 36 -13.35 -26.40 14.82
CA GLY A 36 -13.26 -25.32 13.84
C GLY A 36 -14.57 -24.56 13.58
N GLY A 37 -14.49 -23.24 13.63
CA GLY A 37 -15.50 -22.32 13.12
C GLY A 37 -15.32 -22.09 11.62
N ILE A 38 -16.25 -22.59 10.82
CA ILE A 38 -16.28 -22.53 9.34
C ILE A 38 -16.70 -21.17 8.75
N GLY A 39 -16.55 -20.08 9.53
CA GLY A 39 -16.62 -18.71 9.05
C GLY A 39 -15.22 -18.13 9.01
N GLY A 40 -14.52 -18.31 7.88
CA GLY A 40 -13.10 -17.96 7.76
C GLY A 40 -12.85 -16.48 8.03
N THR A 41 -12.26 -16.18 9.19
CA THR A 41 -11.83 -14.82 9.54
C THR A 41 -10.61 -14.45 8.71
N GLY A 42 -10.71 -13.29 8.07
CA GLY A 42 -9.67 -12.72 7.23
C GLY A 42 -9.57 -11.21 7.38
N VAL A 43 -8.43 -10.67 6.99
CA VAL A 43 -8.17 -9.23 7.00
C VAL A 43 -7.54 -8.78 5.68
N ALA A 44 -8.13 -7.77 5.05
CA ALA A 44 -7.52 -7.09 3.93
C ALA A 44 -7.01 -5.71 4.37
N TYR A 45 -5.82 -5.33 3.92
CA TYR A 45 -5.28 -3.99 4.07
C TYR A 45 -4.87 -3.49 2.69
N GLY A 46 -5.39 -2.34 2.27
CA GLY A 46 -5.14 -1.83 0.91
C GLY A 46 -5.97 -0.62 0.54
N THR A 47 -5.87 -0.23 -0.72
CA THR A 47 -6.52 0.96 -1.29
C THR A 47 -7.93 0.63 -1.80
N ILE A 48 -8.92 1.49 -1.53
CA ILE A 48 -10.25 1.39 -2.14
C ILE A 48 -10.15 1.71 -3.63
N THR A 49 -10.61 0.78 -4.49
CA THR A 49 -10.52 0.91 -5.95
C THR A 49 -11.85 1.27 -6.63
N ALA A 50 -12.99 0.85 -6.08
CA ALA A 50 -14.32 1.05 -6.67
C ALA A 50 -15.45 1.00 -5.63
N PHE A 51 -16.65 1.38 -6.06
CA PHE A 51 -17.89 1.32 -5.27
C PHE A 51 -19.04 0.62 -6.00
N GLY A 52 -19.84 -0.09 -5.20
CA GLY A 52 -21.03 -0.87 -5.52
C GLY A 52 -21.48 -1.52 -4.22
N SER A 53 -20.58 -2.33 -3.66
CA SER A 53 -20.22 -2.29 -2.23
C SER A 53 -18.81 -1.68 -2.06
N VAL A 54 -17.88 -2.20 -1.24
CA VAL A 54 -16.51 -1.61 -1.10
C VAL A 54 -15.45 -2.53 -1.70
N TRP A 55 -14.76 -2.07 -2.73
CA TRP A 55 -13.72 -2.85 -3.40
C TRP A 55 -12.33 -2.54 -2.83
N VAL A 56 -11.65 -3.55 -2.31
CA VAL A 56 -10.26 -3.49 -1.82
C VAL A 56 -9.55 -4.75 -2.32
N ASN A 57 -8.30 -4.61 -2.77
CA ASN A 57 -7.47 -5.74 -3.20
C ASN A 57 -8.03 -6.61 -4.35
N GLY A 58 -9.04 -6.11 -5.07
CA GLY A 58 -9.74 -6.85 -6.13
C GLY A 58 -10.95 -7.65 -5.65
N VAL A 59 -11.20 -7.69 -4.34
CA VAL A 59 -12.38 -8.30 -3.72
C VAL A 59 -13.46 -7.25 -3.47
N GLU A 60 -14.70 -7.55 -3.88
CA GLU A 60 -15.88 -6.74 -3.58
C GLU A 60 -16.47 -7.12 -2.22
N TYR A 61 -16.20 -6.34 -1.17
CA TYR A 61 -16.70 -6.62 0.16
C TYR A 61 -18.12 -6.07 0.37
N SER A 62 -19.08 -6.98 0.57
CA SER A 62 -20.43 -6.65 1.02
C SER A 62 -20.40 -5.91 2.36
N THR A 63 -21.10 -4.78 2.42
CA THR A 63 -21.09 -3.84 3.54
C THR A 63 -22.36 -3.82 4.40
N SER A 64 -23.29 -4.77 4.18
CA SER A 64 -24.65 -4.71 4.74
C SER A 64 -24.76 -4.71 6.28
N ASN A 65 -23.73 -5.17 6.98
CA ASN A 65 -23.66 -5.20 8.45
C ASN A 65 -22.30 -4.67 8.97
N THR A 66 -21.70 -3.70 8.27
CA THR A 66 -20.35 -3.21 8.56
C THR A 66 -20.34 -2.07 9.58
N THR A 67 -19.42 -2.16 10.55
CA THR A 67 -19.03 -1.01 11.37
C THR A 67 -17.97 -0.19 10.62
N PHE A 68 -18.30 1.04 10.23
CA PHE A 68 -17.33 1.96 9.64
C PHE A 68 -16.66 2.81 10.72
N LYS A 69 -15.33 2.80 10.74
CA LYS A 69 -14.49 3.65 11.59
C LYS A 69 -13.72 4.62 10.71
N THR A 70 -13.91 5.91 10.95
CA THR A 70 -13.22 7.00 10.26
C THR A 70 -12.51 7.88 11.29
N ASP A 71 -11.72 8.86 10.85
CA ASP A 71 -11.10 9.84 11.76
C ASP A 71 -12.15 10.57 12.63
N ASP A 72 -13.27 10.98 12.02
CA ASP A 72 -14.37 11.64 12.71
C ASP A 72 -15.20 10.67 13.59
N ASN A 73 -15.13 9.37 13.33
CA ASN A 73 -15.87 8.32 14.04
C ASN A 73 -14.97 7.10 14.40
N PRO A 74 -13.93 7.28 15.24
CA PRO A 74 -12.87 6.27 15.40
C PRO A 74 -13.34 5.01 16.16
N ASN A 75 -14.44 5.10 16.90
CA ASN A 75 -15.05 4.00 17.65
C ASN A 75 -16.22 3.34 16.89
N GLY A 76 -16.50 3.76 15.66
CA GLY A 76 -17.70 3.38 14.90
C GLY A 76 -18.72 4.51 14.83
N GLY A 77 -19.72 4.38 13.95
CA GLY A 77 -20.75 5.38 13.70
C GLY A 77 -20.58 6.14 12.37
N GLY A 78 -19.49 5.92 11.64
CA GLY A 78 -19.35 6.37 10.26
C GLY A 78 -20.21 5.54 9.29
N SER A 79 -20.05 5.81 7.99
CA SER A 79 -20.81 5.21 6.90
C SER A 79 -19.95 4.96 5.66
N GLN A 80 -20.46 4.15 4.72
CA GLN A 80 -19.83 4.01 3.39
C GLN A 80 -19.73 5.34 2.63
N ASN A 81 -20.62 6.31 2.91
CA ASN A 81 -20.62 7.63 2.27
C ASN A 81 -19.44 8.50 2.68
N ASP A 82 -18.72 8.12 3.75
CA ASP A 82 -17.51 8.80 4.19
C ASP A 82 -16.25 8.29 3.46
N LEU A 83 -16.37 7.17 2.74
CA LEU A 83 -15.28 6.55 1.98
C LEU A 83 -15.12 7.16 0.58
N ARG A 84 -13.91 7.10 0.03
CA ARG A 84 -13.58 7.54 -1.34
C ARG A 84 -12.60 6.56 -2.00
N VAL A 85 -12.66 6.46 -3.33
CA VAL A 85 -11.64 5.74 -4.11
C VAL A 85 -10.29 6.41 -3.88
N GLY A 86 -9.26 5.61 -3.61
CA GLY A 86 -7.93 6.08 -3.24
C GLY A 86 -7.68 6.21 -1.74
N MET A 87 -8.70 6.09 -0.87
CA MET A 87 -8.46 5.93 0.57
C MET A 87 -7.84 4.56 0.87
N VAL A 88 -6.98 4.49 1.89
CA VAL A 88 -6.44 3.23 2.42
C VAL A 88 -7.32 2.77 3.58
N VAL A 89 -7.61 1.47 3.66
CA VAL A 89 -8.45 0.86 4.69
C VAL A 89 -7.89 -0.48 5.18
N GLN A 90 -8.21 -0.81 6.43
CA GLN A 90 -8.27 -2.19 6.92
C GLN A 90 -9.72 -2.68 6.86
N VAL A 91 -9.92 -3.87 6.29
CA VAL A 91 -11.21 -4.58 6.23
C VAL A 91 -11.10 -5.86 7.05
N ASP A 92 -11.81 -5.91 8.19
CA ASP A 92 -11.91 -7.11 9.03
C ASP A 92 -13.19 -7.85 8.68
N GLY A 93 -13.12 -9.14 8.34
CA GLY A 93 -14.32 -9.91 7.98
C GLY A 93 -14.01 -11.30 7.43
N SER A 94 -14.56 -11.62 6.26
CA SER A 94 -14.21 -12.83 5.51
C SER A 94 -13.87 -12.46 4.08
N ILE A 95 -12.61 -12.73 3.69
CA ILE A 95 -12.11 -12.52 2.33
C ILE A 95 -12.79 -13.51 1.38
N SER A 96 -12.73 -14.82 1.69
CA SER A 96 -13.40 -15.85 0.89
C SER A 96 -14.92 -15.71 0.82
N GLY A 97 -15.53 -15.13 1.86
CA GLY A 97 -16.95 -14.82 1.91
C GLY A 97 -17.32 -13.44 1.38
N ALA A 98 -16.34 -12.64 0.92
CA ALA A 98 -16.51 -11.28 0.42
C ALA A 98 -17.40 -10.38 1.31
N THR A 99 -17.18 -10.41 2.63
CA THR A 99 -17.99 -9.70 3.63
C THR A 99 -17.14 -8.90 4.61
N ALA A 100 -17.50 -7.64 4.83
CA ALA A 100 -16.85 -6.76 5.80
C ALA A 100 -17.65 -6.66 7.11
N SER A 101 -17.02 -7.00 8.24
CA SER A 101 -17.59 -6.76 9.57
C SER A 101 -17.20 -5.39 10.12
N THR A 102 -15.97 -4.95 9.87
CA THR A 102 -15.45 -3.62 10.18
C THR A 102 -14.64 -3.10 8.99
N ILE A 103 -14.80 -1.83 8.65
CA ILE A 103 -13.90 -1.11 7.75
C ILE A 103 -13.32 0.06 8.54
N THR A 104 -12.01 0.08 8.71
CA THR A 104 -11.26 1.14 9.40
C THR A 104 -10.48 1.92 8.37
N VAL A 105 -10.76 3.21 8.23
CA VAL A 105 -9.99 4.13 7.37
C VAL A 105 -8.62 4.39 8.00
N ASP A 106 -7.60 4.42 7.14
CA ASP A 106 -6.21 4.54 7.55
C ASP A 106 -5.57 5.77 6.86
N GLU A 107 -5.67 6.95 7.50
CA GLU A 107 -5.02 8.17 7.00
C GLU A 107 -3.48 8.06 6.98
N SER A 108 -2.81 8.85 6.13
CA SER A 108 -1.34 8.93 6.10
C SER A 108 -0.79 10.26 6.62
N ILE A 109 -1.45 11.38 6.33
CA ILE A 109 -1.06 12.71 6.83
C ILE A 109 -2.29 13.55 7.14
N LYS A 110 -2.25 14.33 8.21
CA LYS A 110 -3.11 15.50 8.45
C LYS A 110 -2.24 16.69 8.78
N GLY A 111 -2.40 17.80 8.06
CA GLY A 111 -1.56 18.99 8.26
C GLY A 111 -1.82 20.07 7.23
N PHE A 112 -0.85 20.96 7.06
CA PHE A 112 -0.87 22.01 6.05
C PHE A 112 0.01 21.63 4.85
N VAL A 113 -0.37 22.08 3.65
CA VAL A 113 0.50 22.04 2.47
C VAL A 113 1.61 23.06 2.67
N GLU A 114 2.80 22.56 2.91
CA GLU A 114 4.00 23.33 3.23
C GLU A 114 4.59 23.97 1.97
N GLN A 115 4.52 23.26 0.85
CA GLN A 115 4.98 23.68 -0.47
C GLN A 115 4.25 22.90 -1.57
N VAL A 116 3.90 23.54 -2.68
CA VAL A 116 3.62 22.83 -3.95
C VAL A 116 4.90 22.87 -4.78
N ILE A 117 5.45 21.71 -5.15
CA ILE A 117 6.69 21.63 -5.93
C ILE A 117 6.35 21.68 -7.42
N ASP A 118 5.39 20.86 -7.84
CA ASP A 118 4.87 20.76 -9.20
C ASP A 118 3.49 20.08 -9.19
N ALA A 119 2.91 19.82 -10.36
CA ALA A 119 1.58 19.19 -10.47
C ALA A 119 1.52 17.74 -9.94
N ASN A 120 2.67 17.09 -9.74
CA ASN A 120 2.81 15.71 -9.28
C ASN A 120 3.38 15.61 -7.86
N ARG A 121 3.74 16.73 -7.22
CA ARG A 121 4.40 16.73 -5.90
C ARG A 121 4.07 17.95 -5.05
N MET A 122 3.68 17.70 -3.80
CA MET A 122 3.56 18.71 -2.74
C MET A 122 4.21 18.21 -1.46
N VAL A 123 4.55 19.11 -0.53
CA VAL A 123 5.09 18.77 0.79
C VAL A 123 4.00 19.01 1.84
N VAL A 124 3.80 18.04 2.73
CA VAL A 124 2.82 18.11 3.83
C VAL A 124 3.46 17.45 5.06
N MET A 125 3.52 18.14 6.21
CA MET A 125 4.13 17.62 7.45
C MET A 125 5.56 17.07 7.25
N GLY A 126 6.40 17.76 6.49
CA GLY A 126 7.76 17.35 6.14
C GLY A 126 7.87 16.11 5.23
N GLN A 127 6.77 15.59 4.69
CA GLN A 127 6.75 14.49 3.73
C GLN A 127 6.49 15.02 2.31
N THR A 128 7.21 14.50 1.32
CA THR A 128 6.85 14.66 -0.09
C THR A 128 5.68 13.72 -0.42
N VAL A 129 4.56 14.29 -0.82
CA VAL A 129 3.38 13.58 -1.30
C VAL A 129 3.46 13.52 -2.81
N GLN A 130 3.60 12.31 -3.37
CA GLN A 130 3.53 12.04 -4.80
C GLN A 130 2.07 11.91 -5.24
N ILE A 131 1.74 12.59 -6.33
CA ILE A 131 0.44 12.66 -6.99
C ILE A 131 0.59 12.12 -8.41
N ASP A 132 -0.31 11.23 -8.81
CA ASP A 132 -0.46 10.74 -10.17
C ASP A 132 -1.91 10.92 -10.68
N ASN A 133 -2.24 10.33 -11.83
CA ASN A 133 -3.58 10.30 -12.43
C ASN A 133 -4.59 9.41 -11.67
N LEU A 134 -4.12 8.47 -10.85
CA LEU A 134 -4.96 7.62 -10.02
C LEU A 134 -5.31 8.35 -8.73
N THR A 135 -4.42 9.20 -8.21
CA THR A 135 -4.70 10.11 -7.09
C THR A 135 -5.97 10.91 -7.34
N LYS A 136 -6.95 10.78 -6.43
CA LYS A 136 -8.22 11.52 -6.48
C LYS A 136 -8.19 12.68 -5.49
N PHE A 137 -8.85 13.77 -5.87
CA PHE A 137 -9.01 14.96 -5.05
C PHE A 137 -10.46 15.12 -4.64
N ASP A 138 -10.73 15.41 -3.37
CA ASP A 138 -12.10 15.68 -2.93
C ASP A 138 -12.70 16.86 -3.72
N ASN A 139 -13.91 16.66 -4.24
CA ASN A 139 -14.59 17.62 -5.13
C ASN A 139 -13.74 18.12 -6.34
N ASN A 140 -12.71 17.36 -6.75
CA ASN A 140 -11.69 17.75 -7.73
C ASN A 140 -10.89 19.03 -7.37
N VAL A 141 -10.84 19.40 -6.09
CA VAL A 141 -10.10 20.57 -5.61
C VAL A 141 -8.66 20.19 -5.29
N VAL A 142 -7.71 20.62 -6.12
CA VAL A 142 -6.27 20.48 -5.84
C VAL A 142 -5.86 21.50 -4.76
N PRO A 143 -5.33 21.06 -3.59
CA PRO A 143 -4.88 21.96 -2.54
C PRO A 143 -3.66 22.79 -2.95
N VAL A 144 -3.59 24.02 -2.45
CA VAL A 144 -2.45 24.94 -2.63
C VAL A 144 -1.68 25.14 -1.32
N GLN A 145 -0.50 25.78 -1.39
CA GLN A 145 0.29 26.10 -0.20
C GLN A 145 -0.54 26.85 0.86
N GLY A 146 -0.44 26.40 2.11
CA GLY A 146 -1.21 26.92 3.24
C GLY A 146 -2.59 26.27 3.43
N ASP A 147 -3.10 25.51 2.46
CA ASP A 147 -4.33 24.72 2.67
C ASP A 147 -4.11 23.60 3.70
N ARG A 148 -5.16 23.32 4.47
CA ARG A 148 -5.19 22.16 5.36
C ARG A 148 -5.72 20.94 4.62
N VAL A 149 -5.06 19.79 4.77
CA VAL A 149 -5.36 18.56 4.04
C VAL A 149 -5.34 17.32 4.92
N ASN A 150 -6.17 16.34 4.56
CA ASN A 150 -5.98 14.93 4.90
C ASN A 150 -5.48 14.20 3.64
N VAL A 151 -4.39 13.44 3.77
CA VAL A 151 -3.81 12.62 2.70
C VAL A 151 -3.97 11.15 3.06
N TYR A 152 -4.52 10.36 2.16
CA TYR A 152 -4.64 8.91 2.27
C TYR A 152 -3.74 8.30 1.21
N GLY A 153 -2.81 7.44 1.63
CA GLY A 153 -1.72 6.98 0.80
C GLY A 153 -0.78 6.05 1.56
N LEU A 154 0.18 5.49 0.83
CA LEU A 154 1.12 4.50 1.35
C LEU A 154 2.50 5.12 1.54
N VAL A 155 3.18 4.76 2.64
CA VAL A 155 4.57 5.15 2.89
C VAL A 155 5.45 4.45 1.85
N ALA A 156 6.01 5.23 0.93
CA ALA A 156 6.83 4.75 -0.17
C ALA A 156 8.34 4.82 0.13
N GLY A 157 8.73 5.57 1.18
CA GLY A 157 10.10 5.69 1.64
C GLY A 157 10.24 6.69 2.80
N ASP A 158 11.47 6.99 3.22
CA ASP A 158 11.75 8.08 4.15
C ASP A 158 11.36 9.42 3.51
N GLY A 159 10.44 10.15 4.13
CA GLY A 159 9.96 11.43 3.61
C GLY A 159 9.05 11.34 2.40
N LEU A 160 8.46 10.17 2.09
CA LEU A 160 7.71 9.95 0.86
C LEU A 160 6.40 9.17 1.05
N ILE A 161 5.29 9.77 0.61
CA ILE A 161 3.97 9.15 0.52
C ILE A 161 3.52 9.07 -0.94
N SER A 162 3.06 7.91 -1.40
CA SER A 162 2.28 7.79 -2.64
C SER A 162 0.80 7.98 -2.32
N ALA A 163 0.20 9.11 -2.74
CA ALA A 163 -1.20 9.41 -2.45
C ALA A 163 -2.18 8.64 -3.35
N GLY A 164 -3.24 8.10 -2.75
CA GLY A 164 -4.43 7.62 -3.47
C GLY A 164 -5.57 8.63 -3.41
N PHE A 165 -5.77 9.31 -2.28
CA PHE A 165 -6.80 10.34 -2.11
C PHE A 165 -6.28 11.53 -1.30
N ILE A 166 -6.65 12.75 -1.70
CA ILE A 166 -6.31 14.00 -1.00
C ILE A 166 -7.59 14.81 -0.79
N GLU A 167 -7.87 15.15 0.46
CA GLU A 167 -9.03 15.92 0.89
C GLU A 167 -8.60 17.27 1.45
N LYS A 168 -9.16 18.37 0.92
CA LYS A 168 -8.99 19.71 1.51
C LYS A 168 -9.96 19.88 2.68
N LYS A 169 -9.46 20.07 3.90
CA LYS A 169 -10.28 20.34 5.08
C LYS A 169 -10.40 21.85 5.32
N THR A 170 -11.62 22.32 5.55
CA THR A 170 -11.92 23.74 5.90
C THR A 170 -11.84 24.01 7.40
N THR A 171 -11.93 22.97 8.23
CA THR A 171 -11.80 23.01 9.70
C THR A 171 -10.60 22.19 10.16
N ALA A 172 -10.16 22.39 11.40
CA ALA A 172 -9.13 21.54 12.01
C ALA A 172 -9.76 20.23 12.51
N PRO A 173 -9.30 19.04 12.05
CA PRO A 173 -9.67 17.76 12.64
C PRO A 173 -9.10 17.63 14.07
N THR A 174 -9.55 16.62 14.81
CA THR A 174 -9.03 16.30 16.15
C THR A 174 -8.54 14.85 16.16
N PRO A 175 -7.22 14.58 16.24
CA PRO A 175 -6.12 15.54 16.41
C PRO A 175 -5.81 16.35 15.13
N PRO A 176 -5.33 17.60 15.26
CA PRO A 176 -5.08 18.48 14.12
C PRO A 176 -3.85 18.09 13.30
N PHE A 177 -2.99 17.19 13.79
CA PHE A 177 -1.83 16.71 13.07
C PHE A 177 -1.69 15.20 13.18
N ALA A 178 -1.42 14.56 12.04
CA ALA A 178 -1.06 13.16 11.96
C ALA A 178 -0.02 12.99 10.85
N VAL A 179 0.90 12.04 10.97
CA VAL A 179 1.88 11.73 9.94
C VAL A 179 2.38 10.30 10.08
N LYS A 180 2.35 9.57 8.96
CA LYS A 180 3.02 8.29 8.81
C LYS A 180 4.34 8.44 8.08
N GLY A 181 5.31 7.62 8.46
CA GLY A 181 6.57 7.49 7.74
C GLY A 181 7.63 6.74 8.54
N VAL A 182 8.83 6.67 7.96
CA VAL A 182 9.96 5.94 8.52
C VAL A 182 10.66 6.78 9.59
N VAL A 183 10.87 6.22 10.78
CA VAL A 183 11.64 6.85 11.86
C VAL A 183 13.14 6.87 11.52
N LYS A 184 13.79 8.00 11.74
CA LYS A 184 15.25 8.14 11.74
C LYS A 184 15.74 9.07 12.85
N ASN A 185 17.04 9.06 13.11
CA ASN A 185 17.72 9.95 14.06
C ASN A 185 17.08 9.98 15.46
N GLN A 186 16.55 8.84 15.93
CA GLN A 186 15.97 8.75 17.27
C GLN A 186 17.00 9.09 18.35
N ASN A 187 16.70 10.09 19.17
CA ASN A 187 17.43 10.47 20.37
C ASN A 187 16.57 10.16 21.59
N THR A 188 16.90 9.08 22.30
CA THR A 188 16.17 8.62 23.47
C THR A 188 16.30 9.53 24.69
N ALA A 189 17.39 10.30 24.80
CA ALA A 189 17.60 11.24 25.89
C ALA A 189 16.82 12.54 25.70
N ALA A 190 16.72 13.04 24.46
CA ALA A 190 15.91 14.20 24.11
C ALA A 190 14.43 13.87 23.89
N GLN A 191 14.07 12.58 23.83
CA GLN A 191 12.75 12.09 23.42
C GLN A 191 12.31 12.64 22.05
N THR A 192 13.21 12.57 21.07
CA THR A 192 12.96 12.99 19.69
C THR A 192 13.26 11.91 18.66
N PHE A 193 12.63 12.02 17.49
CA PHE A 193 13.07 11.39 16.24
C PHE A 193 12.69 12.27 15.05
N GLN A 194 13.02 11.83 13.84
CA GLN A 194 12.60 12.48 12.59
C GLN A 194 11.81 11.51 11.70
N VAL A 195 10.92 12.06 10.88
CA VAL A 195 10.21 11.37 9.80
C VAL A 195 10.22 12.31 8.60
N GLY A 196 10.86 11.93 7.49
CA GLY A 196 11.09 12.89 6.39
C GLY A 196 11.92 14.08 6.87
N THR A 197 11.43 15.31 6.70
CA THR A 197 12.09 16.51 7.27
C THR A 197 11.52 16.96 8.62
N LEU A 198 10.40 16.37 9.06
CA LEU A 198 9.74 16.71 10.32
C LEU A 198 10.52 16.16 11.52
N THR A 199 10.73 16.99 12.54
CA THR A 199 11.16 16.53 13.87
C THR A 199 9.93 16.22 14.73
N VAL A 200 9.92 15.07 15.40
CA VAL A 200 8.85 14.65 16.32
C VAL A 200 9.39 14.68 17.75
N GLN A 201 8.71 15.42 18.62
CA GLN A 201 8.90 15.41 20.07
C GLN A 201 7.86 14.45 20.68
N TYR A 202 8.30 13.41 21.38
CA TYR A 202 7.41 12.40 21.97
C TYR A 202 7.45 12.35 23.50
N ALA A 203 8.07 13.35 24.14
CA ALA A 203 7.97 13.56 25.58
C ALA A 203 6.49 13.74 26.00
N GLY A 204 5.99 12.82 26.82
CA GLY A 204 4.58 12.80 27.26
C GLY A 204 3.58 12.18 26.28
N ALA A 205 4.03 11.67 25.12
CA ALA A 205 3.17 10.95 24.19
C ALA A 205 2.83 9.54 24.70
N THR A 206 1.68 9.01 24.30
CA THR A 206 1.35 7.59 24.49
C THR A 206 2.15 6.74 23.51
N VAL A 207 3.04 5.90 24.03
CA VAL A 207 3.98 5.06 23.24
C VAL A 207 3.94 3.58 23.62
N GLY A 208 2.92 3.13 24.35
CA GLY A 208 2.85 1.77 24.91
C GLY A 208 2.82 0.63 23.88
N ASP A 209 2.37 0.92 22.65
CA ASP A 209 2.34 -0.02 21.53
C ASP A 209 3.70 -0.13 20.80
N MET A 210 4.67 0.72 21.13
CA MET A 210 5.97 0.75 20.44
C MET A 210 6.88 -0.38 20.91
N PRO A 211 7.66 -1.00 20.00
CA PRO A 211 8.64 -2.01 20.38
C PRO A 211 9.74 -1.40 21.27
N ALA A 212 10.34 -2.24 22.13
CA ALA A 212 11.49 -1.86 22.93
C ALA A 212 12.75 -1.64 22.05
N GLY A 213 13.63 -0.74 22.48
CA GLY A 213 14.89 -0.47 21.79
C GLY A 213 14.80 0.69 20.79
N SER A 214 15.56 0.60 19.70
CA SER A 214 15.57 1.63 18.66
C SER A 214 14.38 1.49 17.72
N TRP A 215 13.76 2.61 17.38
CA TRP A 215 12.69 2.70 16.40
C TRP A 215 13.19 3.07 15.00
N ASN A 216 14.49 3.38 14.82
CA ASN A 216 15.03 3.77 13.51
C ASN A 216 14.76 2.67 12.46
N GLY A 217 14.20 3.06 11.31
CA GLY A 217 13.76 2.15 10.24
C GLY A 217 12.32 1.63 10.37
N LEU A 218 11.69 1.74 11.55
CA LEU A 218 10.28 1.38 11.74
C LEU A 218 9.36 2.42 11.10
N GLN A 219 8.25 1.99 10.49
CA GLN A 219 7.18 2.90 10.10
C GLN A 219 6.25 3.17 11.29
N VAL A 220 5.97 4.44 11.57
CA VAL A 220 5.11 4.86 12.69
C VAL A 220 3.92 5.67 12.19
N ASP A 221 2.82 5.64 12.93
CA ASP A 221 1.78 6.67 12.91
C ASP A 221 2.02 7.59 14.12
N VAL A 222 2.21 8.87 13.85
CA VAL A 222 2.41 9.92 14.85
C VAL A 222 1.21 10.84 14.84
N LYS A 223 0.46 10.86 15.93
CA LYS A 223 -0.65 11.82 16.14
C LYS A 223 -0.21 12.90 17.11
N GLY A 224 -0.56 14.16 16.84
CA GLY A 224 -0.09 15.30 17.63
C GLY A 224 -1.03 16.49 17.63
N THR A 225 -0.85 17.36 18.64
CA THR A 225 -1.77 18.45 18.95
C THR A 225 -1.25 19.83 18.56
N ALA A 226 0.07 19.98 18.41
CA ALA A 226 0.71 21.25 18.09
C ALA A 226 1.91 21.07 17.16
N CYS A 227 2.11 22.05 16.28
CA CYS A 227 3.26 22.19 15.40
C CYS A 227 3.96 23.52 15.70
N SER A 228 5.29 23.54 15.63
CA SER A 228 6.11 24.76 15.67
C SER A 228 7.02 24.84 14.45
N GLY A 229 7.29 26.05 13.98
CA GLY A 229 8.02 26.32 12.74
C GLY A 229 7.59 27.64 12.11
N ALA A 230 8.17 27.97 10.95
CA ALA A 230 7.70 29.08 10.13
C ALA A 230 6.51 28.61 9.27
N ALA A 231 5.30 29.07 9.59
CA ALA A 231 4.09 28.69 8.87
C ALA A 231 4.24 28.95 7.35
N PRO A 232 3.77 28.03 6.47
CA PRO A 232 2.95 26.85 6.76
C PRO A 232 3.71 25.60 7.26
N VAL A 233 5.03 25.63 7.38
CA VAL A 233 5.86 24.44 7.69
C VAL A 233 5.74 24.01 9.15
N CYS A 234 5.42 22.74 9.39
CA CYS A 234 5.60 22.11 10.70
C CYS A 234 7.05 21.62 10.82
N GLY A 235 7.93 22.41 11.42
CA GLY A 235 9.32 22.02 11.66
C GLY A 235 9.46 21.03 12.82
N THR A 236 8.62 21.16 13.85
CA THR A 236 8.57 20.24 14.99
C THR A 236 7.14 19.97 15.43
N LEU A 237 6.76 18.69 15.47
CA LEU A 237 5.47 18.18 15.94
C LEU A 237 5.57 17.74 17.40
N THR A 238 4.68 18.25 18.24
CA THR A 238 4.45 17.72 19.60
C THR A 238 3.47 16.56 19.50
N ALA A 239 3.97 15.33 19.63
CA ALA A 239 3.17 14.12 19.56
C ALA A 239 2.34 13.91 20.84
N SER A 240 1.11 13.44 20.68
CA SER A 240 0.25 12.91 21.74
C SER A 240 0.20 11.38 21.73
N LYS A 241 0.43 10.74 20.58
CA LYS A 241 0.56 9.29 20.43
C LYS A 241 1.59 8.94 19.35
N VAL A 242 2.38 7.90 19.60
CA VAL A 242 3.21 7.23 18.58
C VAL A 242 2.92 5.74 18.65
N GLU A 243 2.62 5.13 17.52
CA GLU A 243 2.37 3.70 17.40
C GLU A 243 2.96 3.13 16.09
N PRO A 244 3.24 1.81 16.00
CA PRO A 244 3.64 1.20 14.74
C PRO A 244 2.52 1.35 13.70
N ALA A 245 2.87 1.79 12.49
CA ALA A 245 1.93 1.92 11.38
C ALA A 245 1.59 0.56 10.73
N GLY A 246 0.44 0.53 10.05
CA GLY A 246 -0.03 -0.65 9.30
C GLY A 246 -0.77 -1.66 10.17
N LEU A 247 -0.92 -2.87 9.64
CA LEU A 247 -1.72 -3.92 10.24
C LEU A 247 -1.15 -4.43 11.58
N LYS A 248 -1.97 -4.45 12.63
CA LYS A 248 -1.62 -4.99 13.96
C LYS A 248 -2.25 -6.36 14.22
N VAL A 249 -1.77 -7.40 13.51
CA VAL A 249 -2.28 -8.78 13.63
C VAL A 249 -1.14 -9.75 13.94
N THR A 250 -1.28 -10.53 15.02
CA THR A 250 -0.29 -11.54 15.42
C THR A 250 -0.56 -12.91 14.81
N SER A 251 -1.82 -13.27 14.57
CA SER A 251 -2.20 -14.49 13.87
C SER A 251 -3.57 -14.37 13.19
N ILE A 252 -3.67 -14.79 11.94
CA ILE A 252 -4.94 -14.94 11.21
C ILE A 252 -4.79 -15.97 10.07
N SER A 253 -5.86 -16.70 9.77
CA SER A 253 -5.86 -17.74 8.73
C SER A 253 -5.72 -17.20 7.31
N GLN A 254 -6.21 -16.00 7.04
CA GLN A 254 -6.16 -15.37 5.73
C GLN A 254 -5.91 -13.86 5.88
N ALA A 255 -4.92 -13.35 5.16
CA ALA A 255 -4.60 -11.93 5.08
C ALA A 255 -4.25 -11.56 3.63
N GLU A 256 -4.70 -10.39 3.19
CA GLU A 256 -4.33 -9.75 1.91
C GLU A 256 -3.76 -8.38 2.23
N ILE A 257 -2.47 -8.15 1.97
CA ILE A 257 -1.79 -6.92 2.38
C ILE A 257 -1.17 -6.26 1.15
N GLU A 258 -1.80 -5.18 0.69
CA GLU A 258 -1.26 -4.27 -0.30
C GLU A 258 -0.41 -3.19 0.38
N GLY A 259 0.75 -2.90 -0.19
CA GLY A 259 1.57 -1.77 0.22
C GLY A 259 2.83 -1.65 -0.62
N ILE A 260 3.82 -0.93 -0.09
CA ILE A 260 5.11 -0.72 -0.75
C ILE A 260 6.20 -1.47 0.03
N VAL A 261 7.08 -2.13 -0.70
CA VAL A 261 8.18 -2.92 -0.14
C VAL A 261 9.19 -2.00 0.53
N SER A 262 9.46 -2.23 1.81
CA SER A 262 10.41 -1.48 2.65
C SER A 262 11.77 -2.18 2.78
N ALA A 263 11.80 -3.52 2.66
CA ALA A 263 13.02 -4.32 2.71
C ALA A 263 12.87 -5.62 1.91
N VAL A 264 13.98 -6.20 1.45
CA VAL A 264 14.05 -7.51 0.79
C VAL A 264 15.14 -8.36 1.42
N THR A 265 14.90 -9.66 1.52
CA THR A 265 15.81 -10.69 2.07
C THR A 265 15.94 -11.84 1.07
N ALA A 266 16.76 -12.85 1.37
CA ALA A 266 16.94 -14.01 0.48
C ALA A 266 15.69 -14.89 0.31
N SER A 267 14.70 -14.81 1.22
CA SER A 267 13.54 -15.71 1.27
C SER A 267 12.22 -15.00 1.64
N GLY A 268 12.14 -13.69 1.36
CA GLY A 268 11.03 -12.86 1.79
C GLY A 268 11.33 -11.37 1.67
N PHE A 269 10.35 -10.54 2.04
CA PHE A 269 10.41 -9.09 1.97
C PHE A 269 9.56 -8.47 3.09
N THR A 270 9.49 -7.16 3.19
CA THR A 270 8.65 -6.45 4.15
C THR A 270 7.78 -5.44 3.42
N ILE A 271 6.48 -5.45 3.67
CA ILE A 271 5.54 -4.41 3.22
C ILE A 271 5.26 -3.49 4.40
N GLY A 272 5.73 -2.24 4.35
CA GLY A 272 5.69 -1.35 5.51
C GLY A 272 6.43 -1.95 6.72
N ASN A 273 5.68 -2.37 7.74
CA ASN A 273 6.19 -3.12 8.91
C ASN A 273 5.91 -4.64 8.85
N GLN A 274 5.08 -5.11 7.91
CA GLN A 274 4.68 -6.52 7.81
C GLN A 274 5.78 -7.36 7.16
N VAL A 275 6.38 -8.29 7.91
CA VAL A 275 7.32 -9.28 7.38
C VAL A 275 6.56 -10.33 6.58
N VAL A 276 6.99 -10.56 5.33
CA VAL A 276 6.43 -11.55 4.40
C VAL A 276 7.48 -12.59 4.08
N ALA A 277 7.25 -13.83 4.50
CA ALA A 277 8.07 -14.98 4.14
C ALA A 277 7.50 -15.65 2.87
N THR A 278 8.38 -16.06 1.95
CA THR A 278 8.00 -16.80 0.74
C THR A 278 8.50 -18.26 0.82
N THR A 279 7.88 -19.12 0.03
CA THR A 279 8.23 -20.55 -0.06
C THR A 279 8.29 -20.99 -1.52
N GLY A 280 8.76 -22.21 -1.78
CA GLY A 280 8.69 -22.81 -3.13
C GLY A 280 7.26 -23.02 -3.67
N SER A 281 6.23 -22.80 -2.85
CA SER A 281 4.81 -22.87 -3.24
C SER A 281 4.15 -21.49 -3.36
N THR A 282 4.88 -20.39 -3.13
CA THR A 282 4.35 -19.03 -3.31
C THR A 282 4.16 -18.76 -4.81
N ARG A 283 2.90 -18.53 -5.24
CA ARG A 283 2.59 -18.08 -6.60
C ARG A 283 2.94 -16.60 -6.77
N TYR A 284 3.45 -16.23 -7.93
CA TYR A 284 3.66 -14.82 -8.28
C TYR A 284 2.76 -14.43 -9.45
N GLU A 285 2.20 -13.23 -9.40
CA GLU A 285 1.33 -12.63 -10.42
C GLU A 285 1.89 -11.23 -10.75
N GLY A 286 2.02 -10.88 -12.03
CA GLY A 286 2.71 -9.64 -12.41
C GLY A 286 4.23 -9.59 -12.09
N GLY A 287 4.88 -10.71 -11.77
CA GLY A 287 6.35 -10.77 -11.60
C GLY A 287 6.89 -12.11 -11.10
N VAL A 288 8.18 -12.13 -10.75
CA VAL A 288 8.84 -13.21 -9.99
C VAL A 288 9.58 -12.63 -8.79
N PHE A 289 10.02 -13.47 -7.85
CA PHE A 289 10.72 -13.00 -6.64
C PHE A 289 11.92 -12.08 -6.93
N GLY A 290 12.73 -12.36 -7.97
CA GLY A 290 13.88 -11.54 -8.35
C GLY A 290 13.53 -10.13 -8.85
N ASP A 291 12.27 -9.87 -9.21
CA ASP A 291 11.80 -8.52 -9.54
C ASP A 291 11.45 -7.70 -8.28
N ILE A 292 11.22 -8.34 -7.13
CA ILE A 292 10.83 -7.68 -5.87
C ILE A 292 12.00 -6.84 -5.36
N ALA A 293 11.71 -5.57 -5.06
CA ALA A 293 12.68 -4.63 -4.55
C ALA A 293 12.03 -3.50 -3.75
N VAL A 294 12.83 -2.77 -2.97
CA VAL A 294 12.37 -1.63 -2.18
C VAL A 294 11.74 -0.57 -3.09
N GLY A 295 10.57 -0.05 -2.70
CA GLY A 295 9.77 0.87 -3.50
C GLY A 295 8.76 0.20 -4.45
N THR A 296 8.85 -1.11 -4.69
CA THR A 296 7.84 -1.84 -5.51
C THR A 296 6.50 -1.87 -4.78
N LYS A 297 5.39 -1.55 -5.47
CA LYS A 297 4.03 -1.75 -4.92
C LYS A 297 3.58 -3.19 -5.14
N LEU A 298 3.33 -3.91 -4.05
CA LEU A 298 2.91 -5.32 -4.05
C LEU A 298 1.62 -5.53 -3.25
N GLU A 299 0.97 -6.64 -3.53
CA GLU A 299 0.08 -7.35 -2.61
C GLU A 299 0.74 -8.69 -2.21
N ALA A 300 0.62 -9.06 -0.94
CA ALA A 300 0.92 -10.41 -0.46
C ALA A 300 -0.33 -11.04 0.18
N GLU A 301 -0.69 -12.24 -0.27
CA GLU A 301 -1.76 -13.04 0.32
C GLU A 301 -1.18 -14.24 1.06
N GLY A 302 -1.75 -14.60 2.21
CA GLY A 302 -1.34 -15.79 2.96
C GLY A 302 -1.94 -15.87 4.35
N SER A 303 -1.30 -16.64 5.24
CA SER A 303 -1.65 -16.71 6.65
C SER A 303 -0.61 -15.99 7.51
N ILE A 304 -1.05 -15.33 8.59
CA ILE A 304 -0.15 -14.70 9.56
C ILE A 304 -0.03 -15.61 10.78
N SER A 305 1.21 -15.83 11.24
CA SER A 305 1.49 -16.45 12.53
C SER A 305 2.74 -15.82 13.15
N GLY A 306 2.67 -15.50 14.45
CA GLY A 306 3.76 -14.78 15.14
C GLY A 306 4.06 -13.40 14.54
N GLY A 307 3.09 -12.78 13.86
CA GLY A 307 3.27 -11.52 13.11
C GLY A 307 3.98 -11.65 11.75
N VAL A 308 4.33 -12.86 11.30
CA VAL A 308 4.92 -13.10 9.97
C VAL A 308 3.85 -13.65 9.03
N LEU A 309 3.68 -13.03 7.86
CA LEU A 309 2.82 -13.52 6.79
C LEU A 309 3.59 -14.56 5.98
N THR A 310 3.09 -15.79 5.91
CA THR A 310 3.62 -16.82 5.00
C THR A 310 2.83 -16.77 3.70
N ALA A 311 3.45 -16.26 2.63
CA ALA A 311 2.75 -15.93 1.39
C ALA A 311 2.40 -17.17 0.57
N THR A 312 1.12 -17.35 0.27
CA THR A 312 0.63 -18.28 -0.76
C THR A 312 0.63 -17.65 -2.15
N LYS A 313 0.47 -16.31 -2.22
CA LYS A 313 0.48 -15.53 -3.46
C LYS A 313 1.14 -14.16 -3.23
N VAL A 314 1.83 -13.65 -4.24
CA VAL A 314 2.34 -12.26 -4.30
C VAL A 314 1.99 -11.65 -5.66
N SER A 315 1.25 -10.54 -5.68
CA SER A 315 0.90 -9.80 -6.90
C SER A 315 1.64 -8.48 -7.00
N PHE A 316 2.17 -8.17 -8.17
CA PHE A 316 2.73 -6.85 -8.47
C PHE A 316 1.60 -5.90 -8.86
N ARG A 317 1.45 -4.79 -8.14
CA ARG A 317 0.43 -3.76 -8.45
C ARG A 317 0.88 -2.81 -9.56
N ASP A 318 2.18 -2.70 -9.79
CA ASP A 318 2.77 -2.02 -10.95
C ASP A 318 2.72 -2.94 -12.18
N ALA A 319 1.55 -2.96 -12.83
CA ALA A 319 1.26 -3.88 -13.93
C ALA A 319 1.98 -3.55 -15.25
N ILE A 320 2.55 -2.34 -15.41
CA ILE A 320 3.24 -1.95 -16.64
C ILE A 320 4.69 -2.42 -16.61
N ARG A 321 5.10 -3.10 -17.69
CA ARG A 321 6.51 -3.37 -18.00
C ARG A 321 6.85 -2.83 -19.38
N LEU A 322 8.04 -2.24 -19.50
CA LEU A 322 8.62 -1.80 -20.76
C LEU A 322 10.06 -2.34 -20.83
N GLU A 323 10.48 -2.81 -22.00
CA GLU A 323 11.88 -3.15 -22.27
C GLU A 323 12.28 -2.61 -23.65
N GLY A 324 13.46 -2.00 -23.74
CA GLY A 324 13.99 -1.39 -24.96
C GLY A 324 15.04 -0.30 -24.70
N ASP A 325 15.61 0.23 -25.79
CA ASP A 325 16.66 1.26 -25.71
C ASP A 325 16.10 2.66 -25.51
N ILE A 326 16.75 3.51 -24.70
CA ILE A 326 16.41 4.94 -24.59
C ILE A 326 16.51 5.62 -25.96
N ALA A 327 15.39 6.09 -26.50
CA ALA A 327 15.32 6.88 -27.74
C ALA A 327 15.57 8.37 -27.50
N THR A 328 14.97 8.92 -26.44
CA THR A 328 15.20 10.29 -25.99
C THR A 328 15.27 10.34 -24.47
N PHE A 329 16.04 11.28 -23.93
CA PHE A 329 16.14 11.51 -22.49
C PHE A 329 16.33 13.00 -22.18
N ASN A 330 15.56 13.52 -21.23
CA ASN A 330 15.69 14.85 -20.68
C ASN A 330 16.13 14.75 -19.21
N ALA A 331 17.42 14.92 -18.98
CA ALA A 331 18.02 14.86 -17.64
C ALA A 331 17.48 15.95 -16.67
N GLY A 332 16.91 17.04 -17.17
CA GLY A 332 16.32 18.10 -16.35
C GLY A 332 14.95 17.75 -15.77
N THR A 333 14.20 16.84 -16.41
CA THR A 333 12.88 16.39 -15.94
C THR A 333 12.80 14.90 -15.59
N GLY A 334 13.84 14.13 -15.90
CA GLY A 334 13.84 12.67 -15.78
C GLY A 334 12.96 11.95 -16.80
N ASN A 335 12.46 12.65 -17.83
CA ASN A 335 11.60 12.05 -18.85
C ASN A 335 12.43 11.32 -19.91
N LEU A 336 12.03 10.11 -20.28
CA LEU A 336 12.60 9.36 -21.41
C LEU A 336 11.51 8.72 -22.29
N THR A 337 11.90 8.33 -23.50
CA THR A 337 11.10 7.48 -24.39
C THR A 337 11.94 6.29 -24.84
N LEU A 338 11.31 5.21 -25.28
CA LEU A 338 11.99 3.98 -25.70
C LEU A 338 11.83 3.72 -27.20
N THR A 339 12.91 3.24 -27.84
CA THR A 339 12.91 2.86 -29.25
C THR A 339 12.04 1.63 -29.45
N GLY A 340 11.20 1.64 -30.50
CA GLY A 340 10.21 0.58 -30.72
C GLY A 340 8.91 0.75 -29.92
N LEU A 341 8.86 1.66 -28.94
CA LEU A 341 7.68 1.95 -28.12
C LEU A 341 7.24 3.43 -28.26
N PRO A 342 6.86 3.89 -29.48
CA PRO A 342 6.55 5.28 -29.75
C PRO A 342 5.30 5.76 -28.99
N GLY A 343 5.32 7.03 -28.57
CA GLY A 343 4.21 7.68 -27.84
C GLY A 343 4.25 7.47 -26.33
N ILE A 344 4.95 6.46 -25.82
CA ILE A 344 5.09 6.23 -24.38
C ILE A 344 6.19 7.14 -23.82
N THR A 345 5.81 8.05 -22.92
CA THR A 345 6.76 8.86 -22.13
C THR A 345 6.89 8.26 -20.74
N VAL A 346 8.09 7.84 -20.38
CA VAL A 346 8.41 7.37 -19.02
C VAL A 346 8.95 8.53 -18.19
N ASN A 347 8.39 8.73 -17.00
CA ASN A 347 8.87 9.70 -16.02
C ASN A 347 9.67 8.95 -14.94
N VAL A 348 10.99 9.16 -14.94
CA VAL A 348 11.93 8.65 -13.93
C VAL A 348 12.15 9.77 -12.91
N THR A 349 12.03 9.46 -11.63
CA THR A 349 12.12 10.45 -10.55
C THR A 349 13.12 9.99 -9.48
N SER A 350 13.44 10.85 -8.52
CA SER A 350 14.36 10.54 -7.41
C SER A 350 13.91 9.39 -6.50
N ILE A 351 12.73 8.84 -6.75
CA ILE A 351 12.11 7.73 -6.00
C ILE A 351 11.94 6.46 -6.85
N THR A 352 12.27 6.53 -8.15
CA THR A 352 12.37 5.34 -9.01
C THR A 352 13.59 4.54 -8.54
N GLU A 353 13.41 3.26 -8.22
CA GLU A 353 14.52 2.39 -7.88
C GLU A 353 15.44 2.21 -9.10
N LEU A 354 16.74 2.45 -8.93
CA LEU A 354 17.73 2.33 -9.98
C LEU A 354 18.59 1.08 -9.78
N LYS A 355 18.51 0.15 -10.73
CA LYS A 355 19.34 -1.06 -10.78
C LYS A 355 20.40 -0.94 -11.88
N ASN A 356 21.63 -1.34 -11.57
CA ASN A 356 22.81 -1.27 -12.42
C ASN A 356 23.20 0.14 -12.93
N VAL A 357 22.67 1.21 -12.31
CA VAL A 357 23.01 2.60 -12.63
C VAL A 357 23.01 3.47 -11.37
N GLY A 358 24.02 4.34 -11.23
CA GLY A 358 24.24 5.08 -9.97
C GLY A 358 23.36 6.32 -9.76
N SER A 359 22.79 6.88 -10.83
CA SER A 359 21.83 8.00 -10.75
C SER A 359 21.08 8.19 -12.07
N ILE A 360 19.96 8.91 -12.04
CA ILE A 360 19.17 9.26 -13.23
C ILE A 360 20.04 10.02 -14.26
N GLY A 361 20.94 10.89 -13.80
CA GLY A 361 21.83 11.67 -14.66
C GLY A 361 22.92 10.85 -15.38
N ALA A 362 23.07 9.56 -15.05
CA ALA A 362 23.97 8.63 -15.74
C ALA A 362 23.29 7.88 -16.90
N LEU A 363 21.97 8.06 -17.10
CA LEU A 363 21.24 7.50 -18.23
C LEU A 363 21.60 8.23 -19.53
N ALA A 364 21.72 7.47 -20.62
CA ALA A 364 22.04 7.99 -21.95
C ALA A 364 21.20 7.33 -23.05
N VAL A 365 20.94 8.06 -24.13
CA VAL A 365 20.33 7.52 -25.36
C VAL A 365 21.10 6.28 -25.82
N GLY A 366 20.38 5.20 -26.13
CA GLY A 366 20.95 3.89 -26.46
C GLY A 366 21.27 2.99 -25.27
N ASN A 367 21.01 3.39 -24.02
CA ASN A 367 21.01 2.43 -22.90
C ASN A 367 19.79 1.49 -23.02
N HIS A 368 20.01 0.18 -22.92
CA HIS A 368 18.93 -0.80 -22.87
C HIS A 368 18.34 -0.84 -21.46
N LEU A 369 17.03 -0.62 -21.34
CA LEU A 369 16.33 -0.56 -20.07
C LEU A 369 15.28 -1.66 -19.95
N ARG A 370 15.11 -2.17 -18.73
CA ARG A 370 13.88 -2.84 -18.29
C ARG A 370 13.24 -1.99 -17.19
N ILE A 371 11.97 -1.62 -17.38
CA ILE A 371 11.25 -0.65 -16.54
C ILE A 371 9.97 -1.31 -16.02
N ARG A 372 9.70 -1.09 -14.73
CA ARG A 372 8.38 -1.31 -14.13
C ARG A 372 7.78 0.02 -13.73
N GLY A 373 6.46 0.13 -13.81
CA GLY A 373 5.79 1.35 -13.38
C GLY A 373 4.28 1.27 -13.38
N LYS A 374 3.68 2.44 -13.10
CA LYS A 374 2.25 2.69 -13.09
C LYS A 374 1.87 3.64 -14.22
N LEU A 375 0.66 3.49 -14.74
CA LEU A 375 0.11 4.39 -15.75
C LEU A 375 -0.01 5.78 -15.14
N GLY A 376 0.61 6.79 -15.74
CA GLY A 376 0.51 8.20 -15.37
C GLY A 376 -0.45 8.98 -16.27
N SER A 377 -0.52 10.30 -16.06
CA SER A 377 -1.39 11.20 -16.83
C SER A 377 -1.09 11.13 -18.33
N ASN A 378 -2.13 11.22 -19.16
CA ASN A 378 -2.04 11.27 -20.63
C ASN A 378 -1.27 10.10 -21.27
N GLY A 379 -1.26 8.91 -20.66
CA GLY A 379 -0.57 7.72 -21.20
C GLY A 379 0.93 7.68 -20.91
N SER A 380 1.45 8.58 -20.06
CA SER A 380 2.80 8.45 -19.50
C SER A 380 2.91 7.23 -18.57
N VAL A 381 4.15 6.85 -18.22
CA VAL A 381 4.43 5.79 -17.24
C VAL A 381 5.32 6.35 -16.15
N GLY A 382 4.82 6.39 -14.91
CA GLY A 382 5.66 6.70 -13.74
C GLY A 382 6.48 5.47 -13.37
N ALA A 383 7.80 5.52 -13.54
CA ALA A 383 8.66 4.39 -13.26
C ALA A 383 8.82 4.18 -11.74
N SER A 384 8.50 2.97 -11.26
CA SER A 384 8.80 2.54 -9.89
C SER A 384 10.16 1.85 -9.81
N GLN A 385 10.58 1.16 -10.87
CA GLN A 385 11.90 0.54 -10.99
C GLN A 385 12.42 0.71 -12.43
N LEU A 386 13.72 0.97 -12.56
CA LEU A 386 14.46 1.03 -13.81
C LEU A 386 15.77 0.26 -13.65
N GLU A 387 15.96 -0.77 -14.47
CA GLU A 387 17.19 -1.55 -14.58
C GLU A 387 17.90 -1.24 -15.89
N VAL A 388 19.16 -0.82 -15.83
CA VAL A 388 20.04 -0.79 -17.02
C VAL A 388 20.56 -2.20 -17.27
N ARG A 389 20.39 -2.70 -18.50
CA ARG A 389 20.83 -4.04 -18.91
C ARG A 389 21.90 -3.94 -20.00
N SER A 390 22.51 -5.08 -20.34
CA SER A 390 23.34 -5.18 -21.55
C SER A 390 22.50 -4.91 -22.79
N ALA A 391 23.13 -4.39 -23.86
CA ALA A 391 22.44 -4.11 -25.11
C ALA A 391 21.79 -5.38 -25.71
N ASP A 392 20.50 -5.27 -26.03
CA ASP A 392 19.65 -6.30 -26.61
C ASP A 392 18.70 -5.61 -27.61
N ASN A 393 18.15 -6.34 -28.59
CA ASN A 393 17.10 -5.82 -29.48
C ASN A 393 15.70 -6.28 -29.08
N ARG A 394 15.56 -7.03 -27.98
CA ARG A 394 14.30 -7.38 -27.35
C ARG A 394 13.46 -6.14 -27.02
N ILE A 395 12.17 -6.22 -27.29
CA ILE A 395 11.14 -5.28 -26.83
C ILE A 395 10.10 -6.07 -26.03
N GLU A 396 9.79 -5.60 -24.83
CA GLU A 396 8.68 -6.09 -24.00
C GLU A 396 7.73 -4.91 -23.75
N LEU A 397 6.43 -5.15 -23.95
CA LEU A 397 5.36 -4.19 -23.66
C LEU A 397 4.26 -4.92 -22.92
N GLN A 398 4.11 -4.61 -21.64
CA GLN A 398 3.03 -5.14 -20.82
C GLN A 398 2.16 -4.00 -20.30
N ALA A 399 0.86 -4.11 -20.51
CA ALA A 399 -0.14 -3.19 -19.97
C ALA A 399 -1.55 -3.78 -20.07
N PRO A 400 -2.54 -3.23 -19.34
CA PRO A 400 -3.95 -3.50 -19.60
C PRO A 400 -4.31 -3.10 -21.03
N ALA A 401 -5.03 -3.96 -21.74
CA ALA A 401 -5.44 -3.70 -23.11
C ALA A 401 -6.51 -2.61 -23.19
N SER A 402 -6.23 -1.50 -23.89
CA SER A 402 -7.21 -0.44 -24.13
C SER A 402 -8.16 -0.77 -25.28
N ALA A 403 -7.76 -1.66 -26.18
CA ALA A 403 -8.60 -2.24 -27.21
C ALA A 403 -8.17 -3.69 -27.53
N VAL A 404 -9.14 -4.53 -27.89
CA VAL A 404 -8.92 -5.90 -28.38
C VAL A 404 -9.77 -6.09 -29.63
N THR A 405 -9.13 -6.29 -30.77
CA THR A 405 -9.80 -6.62 -32.04
C THR A 405 -9.67 -8.13 -32.27
N PRO A 406 -10.76 -8.91 -32.27
CA PRO A 406 -10.73 -10.37 -32.31
C PRO A 406 -9.75 -10.92 -33.33
N GLU A 407 -8.83 -11.75 -32.84
CA GLU A 407 -7.69 -12.36 -33.53
C GLU A 407 -6.73 -11.41 -34.27
N THR A 408 -7.02 -10.11 -34.40
CA THR A 408 -6.31 -9.20 -35.31
C THR A 408 -5.25 -8.37 -34.59
N SER A 409 -5.58 -7.83 -33.42
CA SER A 409 -4.67 -6.96 -32.67
C SER A 409 -5.12 -6.72 -31.25
N VAL A 410 -4.17 -6.33 -30.39
CA VAL A 410 -4.43 -5.71 -29.09
C VAL A 410 -3.74 -4.35 -29.03
N THR A 411 -4.32 -3.37 -28.35
CA THR A 411 -3.71 -2.05 -28.16
C THR A 411 -3.30 -1.88 -26.70
N LEU A 412 -2.01 -1.67 -26.47
CA LEU A 412 -1.38 -1.56 -25.15
C LEU A 412 -0.70 -0.18 -25.08
N LEU A 413 -1.08 0.68 -24.13
CA LEU A 413 -0.53 2.05 -23.99
C LEU A 413 -0.53 2.88 -25.32
N GLY A 414 -1.55 2.68 -26.15
CA GLY A 414 -1.67 3.34 -27.47
C GLY A 414 -0.90 2.68 -28.61
N ILE A 415 -0.06 1.68 -28.33
CA ILE A 415 0.64 0.88 -29.34
C ILE A 415 -0.24 -0.30 -29.76
N THR A 416 -0.57 -0.39 -31.03
CA THR A 416 -1.31 -1.52 -31.60
C THR A 416 -0.36 -2.65 -31.97
N VAL A 417 -0.41 -3.74 -31.20
CA VAL A 417 0.29 -5.00 -31.46
C VAL A 417 -0.52 -5.81 -32.46
N SER A 418 -0.04 -5.85 -33.72
CA SER A 418 -0.63 -6.71 -34.76
C SER A 418 -0.24 -8.17 -34.55
N THR A 419 -1.20 -9.07 -34.73
CA THR A 419 -0.97 -10.53 -34.64
C THR A 419 -0.37 -11.15 -35.90
N THR A 420 -0.11 -10.38 -36.97
CA THR A 420 0.38 -10.91 -38.26
C THR A 420 1.71 -11.67 -38.14
N SER A 421 2.59 -11.26 -37.22
CA SER A 421 3.89 -11.90 -36.96
C SER A 421 3.93 -12.75 -35.67
N VAL A 422 2.87 -12.69 -34.85
CA VAL A 422 2.81 -13.39 -33.57
C VAL A 422 2.59 -14.88 -33.81
N SER A 423 3.46 -15.71 -33.23
CA SER A 423 3.44 -17.17 -33.36
C SER A 423 3.30 -17.90 -32.01
N SER A 424 3.63 -17.24 -30.90
CA SER A 424 3.44 -17.72 -29.53
C SER A 424 2.22 -17.03 -28.89
N TYR A 425 1.33 -17.82 -28.30
CA TYR A 425 0.22 -17.35 -27.47
C TYR A 425 0.22 -18.14 -26.16
N GLN A 426 0.20 -17.45 -25.02
CA GLN A 426 0.26 -18.08 -23.70
C GLN A 426 -0.87 -17.61 -22.78
N ASP A 427 -1.33 -18.52 -21.91
CA ASP A 427 -2.30 -18.24 -20.86
C ASP A 427 -1.66 -17.75 -19.55
N LEU A 428 -2.49 -17.61 -18.51
CA LEU A 428 -2.13 -17.15 -17.17
C LEU A 428 -1.21 -18.12 -16.40
N SER A 429 -0.94 -19.31 -16.94
CA SER A 429 -0.06 -20.35 -16.36
C SER A 429 1.19 -20.59 -17.22
N ASP A 430 1.55 -19.62 -18.09
CA ASP A 430 2.58 -19.74 -19.14
C ASP A 430 2.31 -20.85 -20.17
N ALA A 431 1.12 -21.46 -20.20
CA ALA A 431 0.83 -22.59 -21.07
C ALA A 431 0.49 -22.11 -22.49
N GLN A 432 1.04 -22.78 -23.50
CA GLN A 432 0.80 -22.41 -24.89
C GLN A 432 -0.64 -22.75 -25.31
N ILE A 433 -1.35 -21.74 -25.82
CA ILE A 433 -2.74 -21.82 -26.27
C ILE A 433 -2.88 -21.42 -27.74
N SER A 434 -4.06 -21.63 -28.33
CA SER A 434 -4.35 -21.14 -29.67
C SER A 434 -4.66 -19.63 -29.66
N ARG A 435 -4.42 -18.98 -30.80
CA ARG A 435 -4.84 -17.58 -31.06
C ARG A 435 -6.32 -17.35 -30.75
N ALA A 436 -7.19 -18.26 -31.19
CA ALA A 436 -8.63 -18.21 -30.91
C ALA A 436 -8.92 -18.27 -29.39
N ALA A 437 -8.25 -19.16 -28.64
CA ALA A 437 -8.40 -19.25 -27.19
C ALA A 437 -7.88 -17.99 -26.48
N PHE A 438 -6.74 -17.44 -26.92
CA PHE A 438 -6.20 -16.18 -26.40
C PHE A 438 -7.20 -15.03 -26.56
N PHE A 439 -7.78 -14.85 -27.74
CA PHE A 439 -8.78 -13.78 -27.98
C PHE A 439 -10.16 -14.08 -27.37
N ALA A 440 -10.48 -15.35 -27.09
CA ALA A 440 -11.64 -15.70 -26.26
C ALA A 440 -11.47 -15.21 -24.82
N ALA A 441 -10.26 -15.26 -24.25
CA ALA A 441 -9.95 -14.76 -22.91
C ALA A 441 -9.66 -13.25 -22.86
N ALA A 442 -8.91 -12.70 -23.82
CA ALA A 442 -8.50 -11.29 -23.85
C ALA A 442 -9.69 -10.33 -24.02
N LYS A 443 -9.79 -9.32 -23.16
CA LYS A 443 -10.81 -8.26 -23.18
C LYS A 443 -10.14 -6.91 -22.92
N VAL A 444 -10.90 -5.82 -23.05
CA VAL A 444 -10.47 -4.51 -22.54
C VAL A 444 -10.19 -4.63 -21.05
N ASN A 445 -9.10 -3.99 -20.59
CA ASN A 445 -8.51 -4.09 -19.25
C ASN A 445 -7.85 -5.44 -18.89
N THR A 446 -7.86 -6.47 -19.73
CA THR A 446 -7.03 -7.66 -19.50
C THR A 446 -5.55 -7.26 -19.56
N LEU A 447 -4.75 -7.68 -18.57
CA LEU A 447 -3.30 -7.47 -18.58
C LEU A 447 -2.67 -8.39 -19.63
N ILE A 448 -1.96 -7.80 -20.58
CA ILE A 448 -1.34 -8.54 -21.69
C ILE A 448 0.12 -8.11 -21.79
N LYS A 449 1.00 -9.10 -21.93
CA LYS A 449 2.41 -8.92 -22.26
C LYS A 449 2.62 -9.27 -23.74
N ALA A 450 3.16 -8.32 -24.49
CA ALA A 450 3.65 -8.52 -25.84
C ALA A 450 5.18 -8.54 -25.84
N ARG A 451 5.79 -9.45 -26.59
CA ARG A 451 7.24 -9.48 -26.81
C ARG A 451 7.57 -9.53 -28.29
N GLY A 452 8.67 -8.89 -28.66
CA GLY A 452 9.15 -8.82 -30.02
C GLY A 452 10.63 -8.45 -30.10
N ARG A 453 11.10 -8.27 -31.33
CA ARG A 453 12.45 -7.76 -31.61
C ARG A 453 12.38 -6.49 -32.44
N LEU A 454 13.21 -5.52 -32.08
CA LEU A 454 13.46 -4.31 -32.83
C LEU A 454 14.46 -4.59 -33.96
N SER A 455 14.10 -4.20 -35.18
CA SER A 455 14.99 -4.20 -36.34
C SER A 455 14.66 -3.02 -37.23
N SER A 456 15.67 -2.23 -37.63
CA SER A 456 15.50 -1.05 -38.49
C SER A 456 14.39 -0.08 -38.05
N GLY A 457 14.24 0.12 -36.73
CA GLY A 457 13.21 0.99 -36.13
C GLY A 457 11.79 0.40 -36.05
N THR A 458 11.57 -0.82 -36.54
CA THR A 458 10.28 -1.53 -36.48
C THR A 458 10.34 -2.69 -35.48
N VAL A 459 9.30 -2.87 -34.68
CA VAL A 459 9.16 -4.04 -33.80
C VAL A 459 8.39 -5.13 -34.54
N THR A 460 8.99 -6.32 -34.65
CA THR A 460 8.27 -7.54 -35.04
C THR A 460 7.84 -8.25 -33.76
N TRP A 461 6.54 -8.34 -33.53
CA TRP A 461 5.96 -8.99 -32.35
C TRP A 461 5.88 -10.50 -32.58
N GLU A 462 6.41 -11.28 -31.65
CA GLU A 462 6.59 -12.73 -31.78
C GLU A 462 5.64 -13.49 -30.83
N GLU A 463 5.32 -12.89 -29.68
CA GLU A 463 4.58 -13.50 -28.57
C GLU A 463 3.53 -12.55 -27.96
N LEU A 464 2.37 -13.11 -27.63
CA LEU A 464 1.34 -12.49 -26.79
C LEU A 464 0.98 -13.42 -25.62
N GLN A 465 0.99 -12.89 -24.40
CA GLN A 465 0.72 -13.63 -23.19
C GLN A 465 -0.31 -12.92 -22.31
N LEU A 466 -1.24 -13.68 -21.73
CA LEU A 466 -2.14 -13.21 -20.67
C LEU A 466 -1.37 -13.17 -19.34
N GLU A 467 -1.52 -12.09 -18.58
CA GLU A 467 -0.96 -11.95 -17.23
C GLU A 467 -2.09 -11.71 -16.22
N ASN A 468 -1.83 -12.04 -14.95
CA ASN A 468 -2.66 -11.67 -13.80
C ASN A 468 -2.23 -10.30 -13.25
#